data_AF-A0A6V7M6W4-F1
#
_entry.id   AF-A0A6V7M6W4-F1
#
_cell.length_a   1.000
_cell.length_b   1.000
_cell.length_c   1.000
_cell.angle_alpha   90.00
_cell.angle_beta   90.00
_cell.angle_gamma   90.00
#
_symmetry.space_group_name_H-M   'P 1'
#
loop_
_entity.id
_entity.type
_entity.pdbx_description
1 polymer ?
#
loop_
_entity_poly.entity_id
_entity_poly.type
_entity_poly.pdbx_seq_one_letter_code
_entity_poly.pdbx_strand_id
1 'polypeptide(L)'
;ATSYGGTISTHSPEGVDKMKPVKDRRIKVHFTADTAAAMLWNFKPQQRDINLVPGETALAFYTAKNPSDVPVVGVSTYNVVPYEAGQYFNKIQCFCFEEQQLNPHEE
;
A
#
# COMPACT_ATOMS: atom_id res chain seq x y z
N ALA A 1 -10.58 7.91 -14.26
CA ALA A 1 -11.39 7.21 -13.23
C ALA A 1 -11.81 5.86 -13.78
N THR A 2 -11.13 4.79 -13.38
CA THR A 2 -11.46 3.41 -13.73
C THR A 2 -11.35 2.61 -12.45
N SER A 3 -12.49 2.47 -11.77
CA SER A 3 -12.63 1.74 -10.51
C SER A 3 -12.64 0.23 -10.81
N TYR A 4 -11.50 -0.42 -10.69
CA TYR A 4 -11.46 -1.88 -10.52
C TYR A 4 -11.94 -2.18 -9.09
N GLY A 5 -12.90 -3.11 -8.95
CA GLY A 5 -13.72 -3.40 -7.77
C GLY A 5 -13.03 -3.83 -6.46
N GLY A 6 -11.77 -3.44 -6.24
CA GLY A 6 -11.05 -3.53 -4.97
C GLY A 6 -10.76 -2.17 -4.32
N THR A 7 -11.37 -1.08 -4.80
CA THR A 7 -11.30 0.22 -4.13
C THR A 7 -11.98 0.09 -2.77
N ILE A 8 -11.19 0.20 -1.70
CA ILE A 8 -11.71 0.22 -0.34
C ILE A 8 -12.56 1.48 -0.17
N SER A 9 -13.73 1.37 0.45
CA SER A 9 -14.49 2.54 0.91
C SER A 9 -13.53 3.46 1.68
N THR A 10 -13.56 4.76 1.43
CA THR A 10 -12.86 5.74 2.26
C THR A 10 -13.44 5.66 3.67
N HIS A 11 -12.87 4.79 4.50
CA HIS A 11 -13.23 4.70 5.91
C HIS A 11 -12.60 5.91 6.60
N SER A 12 -13.43 6.77 7.19
CA SER A 12 -12.94 7.82 8.08
C SER A 12 -12.10 7.17 9.18
N PRO A 13 -10.90 7.68 9.50
CA PRO A 13 -10.04 7.13 10.55
C PRO A 13 -10.63 7.24 11.97
N GLU A 14 -11.87 7.73 12.11
CA GLU A 14 -12.58 7.85 13.37
C GLU A 14 -12.75 6.50 14.05
N GLY A 15 -12.11 6.34 15.22
CA GLY A 15 -12.22 5.14 16.05
C GLY A 15 -11.14 4.09 15.82
N VAL A 16 -10.28 4.23 14.81
CA VAL A 16 -9.08 3.37 14.64
C VAL A 16 -8.13 3.54 15.83
N ASP A 17 -8.01 4.77 16.33
CA ASP A 17 -7.25 5.15 17.53
C ASP A 17 -7.74 4.46 18.82
N LYS A 18 -8.99 3.99 18.83
CA LYS A 18 -9.64 3.35 19.98
C LYS A 18 -9.67 1.83 19.87
N MET A 19 -9.22 1.25 18.75
CA MET A 19 -9.18 -0.20 18.56
C MET A 19 -8.15 -0.83 19.49
N LYS A 20 -8.48 -2.00 20.05
CA LYS A 20 -7.59 -2.79 20.91
C LYS A 20 -7.22 -4.10 20.21
N PRO A 21 -5.93 -4.48 20.20
CA PRO A 21 -5.49 -5.74 19.60
C PRO A 21 -6.17 -6.98 20.20
N VAL A 22 -6.73 -7.83 19.34
CA VAL A 22 -7.34 -9.12 19.73
C VAL A 22 -6.36 -10.26 19.49
N LYS A 23 -5.63 -10.68 20.53
CA LYS A 23 -4.45 -11.55 20.42
C LYS A 23 -4.71 -12.96 19.87
N ASP A 24 -5.94 -13.47 19.96
CA ASP A 24 -6.28 -14.86 19.63
C ASP A 24 -6.48 -15.13 18.13
N ARG A 25 -6.38 -14.10 17.27
CA ARG A 25 -6.50 -14.24 15.82
C ARG A 25 -5.34 -13.58 15.10
N ARG A 26 -4.36 -14.39 14.69
CA ARG A 26 -3.24 -13.92 13.86
C ARG A 26 -3.65 -13.91 12.38
N ILE A 27 -3.38 -12.80 11.72
CA ILE A 27 -3.57 -12.59 10.29
C ILE A 27 -2.19 -12.36 9.68
N LYS A 28 -1.91 -13.06 8.58
CA LYS A 28 -0.74 -12.80 7.76
C LYS A 28 -1.14 -11.88 6.62
N VAL A 29 -0.50 -10.73 6.51
CA VAL A 29 -0.69 -9.81 5.40
C VAL A 29 0.52 -9.94 4.48
N HIS A 30 0.26 -10.23 3.22
CA HIS A 30 1.26 -10.30 2.16
C HIS A 30 1.26 -8.99 1.36
N PHE A 31 2.44 -8.44 1.11
CA PHE A 31 2.63 -7.22 0.35
C PHE A 31 3.22 -7.55 -1.01
N THR A 32 2.51 -7.14 -2.05
CA THR A 32 2.97 -7.20 -3.44
C THR A 32 3.08 -5.79 -4.00
N ALA A 33 3.97 -5.63 -4.96
CA ALA A 33 4.12 -4.41 -5.74
C ALA A 33 4.32 -4.82 -7.18
N ASP A 34 3.48 -4.30 -8.06
CA ASP A 34 3.55 -4.51 -9.49
C ASP A 34 3.55 -3.15 -10.18
N THR A 35 4.32 -3.04 -11.26
CA THR A 35 4.40 -1.83 -12.07
C THR A 35 3.83 -2.09 -13.46
N ALA A 36 3.23 -1.07 -14.07
CA ALA A 36 2.82 -1.17 -15.47
C ALA A 36 4.06 -1.34 -16.36
N ALA A 37 3.93 -2.02 -17.50
CA ALA A 37 5.07 -2.28 -18.39
C ALA A 37 5.81 -1.01 -18.87
N ALA A 38 5.12 0.13 -18.92
CA ALA A 38 5.69 1.43 -19.28
C ALA A 38 6.34 2.18 -18.11
N MET A 39 6.13 1.72 -16.87
CA MET A 39 6.67 2.36 -15.67
C MET A 39 8.12 1.94 -15.47
N LEU A 40 9.02 2.92 -15.46
CA LEU A 40 10.47 2.67 -15.35
C LEU A 40 10.96 2.51 -13.91
N TRP A 41 10.11 2.80 -12.92
CA TRP A 41 10.50 2.64 -11.53
C TRP A 41 10.68 1.17 -11.16
N ASN A 42 11.73 0.90 -10.39
CA ASN A 42 11.83 -0.32 -9.62
C ASN A 42 11.09 -0.11 -8.30
N PHE A 43 9.81 -0.54 -8.26
CA PHE A 43 8.95 -0.41 -7.09
C PHE A 43 8.78 -1.77 -6.41
N LYS A 44 9.15 -1.86 -5.12
CA LYS A 44 9.10 -3.13 -4.38
C LYS A 44 8.79 -2.92 -2.90
N PRO A 45 8.14 -3.87 -2.23
CA PRO A 45 8.01 -3.85 -0.79
C PRO A 45 9.36 -4.14 -0.13
N GLN A 46 9.69 -3.44 0.95
CA GLN A 46 10.84 -3.79 1.80
C GLN A 46 10.59 -5.06 2.61
N GLN A 47 9.31 -5.33 2.90
CA GLN A 47 8.86 -6.47 3.69
C GLN A 47 7.74 -7.18 2.93
N ARG A 48 7.90 -8.46 2.60
CA ARG A 48 6.88 -9.21 1.85
C ARG A 48 5.69 -9.64 2.69
N ASP A 49 5.89 -9.80 3.99
CA ASP A 49 4.89 -10.34 4.88
C ASP A 49 5.01 -9.72 6.26
N ILE A 50 3.86 -9.47 6.89
CA ILE A 50 3.77 -9.18 8.33
C ILE A 50 2.69 -10.04 8.96
N ASN A 51 2.89 -10.39 10.24
CA ASN A 51 1.87 -11.08 11.03
C ASN A 51 1.36 -10.13 12.09
N LEU A 52 0.06 -9.85 12.05
CA LEU A 52 -0.61 -8.91 12.94
C LEU A 52 -1.90 -9.51 13.47
N VAL A 53 -2.49 -8.87 14.47
CA VAL A 53 -3.82 -9.22 14.95
C VAL A 53 -4.85 -8.12 14.64
N PRO A 54 -6.16 -8.42 14.57
CA PRO A 54 -7.18 -7.39 14.43
C PRO A 54 -7.04 -6.29 15.49
N GLY A 55 -7.06 -5.03 15.04
CA GLY A 55 -6.86 -3.85 15.89
C GLY A 55 -5.40 -3.48 16.17
N GLU A 56 -4.43 -4.22 15.63
CA GLU A 56 -3.02 -3.85 15.63
C GLU A 56 -2.69 -2.94 14.43
N THR A 57 -1.98 -1.85 14.70
CA THR A 57 -1.46 -0.95 13.66
C THR A 57 -0.06 -1.37 13.26
N ALA A 58 0.18 -1.50 11.96
CA ALA A 58 1.49 -1.81 11.40
C ALA A 58 1.84 -0.85 10.26
N LEU A 59 3.14 -0.63 10.07
CA LEU A 59 3.67 0.14 8.94
C LEU A 59 4.23 -0.82 7.89
N ALA A 60 3.98 -0.52 6.62
CA ALA A 60 4.54 -1.23 5.49
C ALA A 60 5.42 -0.27 4.69
N PHE A 61 6.69 -0.63 4.52
CA PHE A 61 7.66 0.18 3.78
C PHE A 61 7.83 -0.35 2.37
N TYR A 62 7.91 0.58 1.41
CA TYR A 62 8.18 0.31 -0.01
C TYR A 62 9.36 1.17 -0.44
N THR A 63 10.14 0.67 -1.41
CA THR A 63 11.14 1.49 -2.12
C THR A 63 10.73 1.66 -3.56
N ALA A 64 11.02 2.84 -4.11
CA ALA A 64 10.84 3.17 -5.51
C ALA A 64 12.13 3.79 -6.00
N LYS A 65 12.76 3.20 -7.02
CA LYS A 65 13.98 3.75 -7.61
C LYS A 65 13.78 4.05 -9.09
N ASN A 66 14.25 5.19 -9.56
CA ASN A 66 14.32 5.49 -10.99
C ASN A 66 15.71 5.10 -11.55
N PRO A 67 15.86 3.99 -12.27
CA PRO A 67 17.13 3.58 -12.86
C PRO A 67 17.48 4.30 -14.17
N SER A 68 16.60 5.16 -14.68
CA SER A 68 16.77 5.84 -15.97
C SER A 68 17.55 7.15 -15.84
N ASP A 69 17.99 7.68 -16.98
CA ASP A 69 18.70 8.97 -17.06
C ASP A 69 17.78 10.17 -17.24
N VAL A 70 16.45 9.98 -17.13
CA VAL A 70 15.45 11.05 -17.23
C VAL A 70 14.54 11.06 -16.00
N PRO A 71 13.98 12.22 -15.61
CA PRO A 71 12.96 12.26 -14.57
C PRO A 71 11.72 11.45 -14.97
N VAL A 72 11.16 10.70 -14.03
CA VAL A 72 9.96 9.88 -14.24
C VAL A 72 8.94 10.18 -13.16
N VAL A 73 7.74 10.55 -13.58
CA VAL A 73 6.59 10.77 -12.70
C VAL A 73 5.75 9.50 -12.63
N GLY A 74 5.32 9.14 -11.43
CA GLY A 74 4.46 7.99 -11.19
C GLY A 74 3.43 8.25 -10.11
N VAL A 75 2.31 7.54 -10.20
CA VAL A 75 1.27 7.47 -9.17
C VAL A 75 1.12 6.01 -8.78
N SER A 76 1.13 5.75 -7.47
CA SER A 76 0.83 4.43 -6.94
C SER A 76 -0.64 4.32 -6.55
N THR A 77 -1.26 3.20 -6.91
CA THR A 77 -2.59 2.80 -6.44
C THR A 77 -2.47 1.53 -5.61
N TYR A 78 -3.47 1.25 -4.78
CA TYR A 78 -3.49 0.03 -3.98
C TYR A 78 -4.84 -0.66 -4.02
N ASN A 79 -4.83 -1.97 -3.80
CA ASN A 79 -5.99 -2.82 -3.64
C ASN A 79 -5.70 -3.89 -2.58
N VAL A 80 -6.75 -4.45 -1.99
CA VAL A 80 -6.66 -5.55 -1.02
C VAL A 80 -7.37 -6.78 -1.58
N VAL A 81 -6.72 -7.93 -1.46
CA VAL A 81 -7.24 -9.23 -1.87
C VAL A 81 -7.09 -10.19 -0.68
N PRO A 82 -8.09 -11.02 -0.36
CA PRO A 82 -9.39 -11.15 -1.03
C PRO A 82 -10.29 -9.92 -0.82
N TYR A 83 -11.18 -9.62 -1.77
CA TYR A 83 -11.95 -8.37 -1.78
C TYR A 83 -12.87 -8.24 -0.56
N GLU A 84 -13.36 -9.37 -0.04
CA GLU A 84 -14.17 -9.48 1.17
C GLU A 84 -13.41 -8.97 2.41
N ALA A 85 -12.07 -9.06 2.40
CA ALA A 85 -11.22 -8.52 3.46
C ALA A 85 -11.02 -7.00 3.33
N GLY A 86 -11.20 -6.42 2.14
CA GLY A 86 -11.01 -5.00 1.87
C GLY A 86 -11.83 -4.11 2.79
N GLN A 87 -13.09 -4.48 3.08
CA GLN A 87 -13.98 -3.72 3.98
C GLN A 87 -13.50 -3.64 5.44
N TYR A 88 -12.59 -4.52 5.85
CA TYR A 88 -12.04 -4.57 7.21
C TYR A 88 -10.62 -3.99 7.27
N PHE A 89 -10.01 -3.75 6.11
CA PHE A 89 -8.64 -3.27 6.02
C PHE A 89 -8.62 -1.74 6.05
N ASN A 90 -8.12 -1.18 7.15
CA ASN A 90 -8.00 0.26 7.31
C ASN A 90 -6.61 0.73 6.87
N LYS A 91 -6.55 1.41 5.72
CA LYS A 91 -5.34 2.10 5.29
C LYS A 91 -5.32 3.51 5.86
N ILE A 92 -4.63 3.69 6.97
CA ILE A 92 -4.62 4.95 7.74
C ILE A 92 -3.91 6.07 6.95
N GLN A 93 -2.77 5.78 6.34
CA GLN A 93 -2.00 6.73 5.52
C GLN A 93 -1.39 6.02 4.31
N CYS A 94 -1.42 6.67 3.14
CA CYS A 94 -0.59 6.30 2.01
C CYS A 94 -0.10 7.53 1.25
N PHE A 95 1.13 7.46 0.75
CA PHE A 95 1.62 8.31 -0.34
C PHE A 95 0.96 7.98 -1.69
N CYS A 96 0.26 6.85 -1.75
CA CYS A 96 -0.56 6.46 -2.90
C CYS A 96 -1.55 7.59 -3.20
N PHE A 97 -1.72 7.90 -4.49
CA PHE A 97 -2.56 8.97 -5.03
C PHE A 97 -1.93 10.37 -5.15
N GLU A 98 -0.70 10.57 -4.71
CA GLU A 98 0.06 11.77 -5.07
C GLU A 98 1.03 11.47 -6.21
N GLU A 99 1.16 12.40 -7.15
CA GLU A 99 2.19 12.35 -8.18
C GLU A 99 3.55 12.51 -7.51
N GLN A 100 4.39 11.49 -7.62
CA GLN A 100 5.77 11.56 -7.18
C GLN A 100 6.67 11.61 -8.42
N GLN A 101 7.61 12.54 -8.42
CA GLN A 101 8.65 12.60 -9.44
C GLN A 101 9.94 12.06 -8.84
N LEU A 102 10.54 11.05 -9.50
CA LEU A 102 11.89 10.59 -9.20
C LEU A 102 12.83 11.07 -10.29
N ASN A 103 13.87 11.81 -9.92
CA ASN A 103 14.96 12.22 -10.80
C ASN A 103 15.83 11.01 -11.19
N PRO A 104 16.74 11.19 -12.16
CA PRO A 104 17.65 10.11 -12.55
C PRO A 104 18.40 9.52 -11.35
N HIS A 105 18.34 8.20 -11.22
CA HIS A 105 19.02 7.41 -10.17
C HIS A 105 18.57 7.69 -8.72
N GLU A 106 17.46 8.41 -8.52
CA GLU A 106 16.86 8.71 -7.21
C GLU A 106 16.07 7.51 -6.65
N GLU A 107 16.09 7.36 -5.31
CA GLU A 107 15.37 6.33 -4.51
C GLU A 107 14.70 6.94 -3.28
#